data_AF-A0A848T585-F1
#
_entry.id   AF-A0A848T585-F1
#
_cell.length_a   1.000
_cell.length_b   1.000
_cell.length_c   1.000
_cell.angle_alpha   90.00
_cell.angle_beta   90.00
_cell.angle_gamma   90.00
#
_symmetry.space_group_name_H-M   'P 1'
#
loop_
_entity.id
_entity.type
_entity.pdbx_description
1 polymer ?
#
loop_
_entity_poly.entity_id
_entity_poly.type
_entity_poly.pdbx_seq_one_letter_code
_entity_poly.pdbx_strand_id
1 'polypeptide(L)'
;MKTSIFLFLALLTTTIAEAQVSKNVIVEHFTNTRCSICASRNPGFYSNLENHPNVIHVAYHPSAPYNTCVLNLHNVSGNDGRTNHYNIYGSTPRIVIQGDVISASTNYGSMTLFTPYENQTAAISIVFTTSAIQGDSVFINLEATVEDTHSYQSLDLYVGLYEDTVFYNAPNGEDEHYDVFRIALTGASGELVSVPSTVGQKISFSAKVKISPEWDLSRMYPVAILQETTSKDVIQVEKGSYAEQVTSVGEPEVSSLSFDNLVRNTLVIDHKLNALSIYDLNGRLVKQSNYWTGEMDVSDLDSGLYILVYKLGQISNSYKLVVVD
;
A
#
# COMPACT_ATOMS: atom_id res chain seq x y z
N MET A 1 -69.53 -17.50 -18.43
CA MET A 1 -68.20 -16.87 -18.53
C MET A 1 -67.55 -16.95 -17.16
N LYS A 2 -66.55 -17.81 -16.99
CA LYS A 2 -65.82 -18.00 -15.73
C LYS A 2 -64.45 -17.34 -15.90
N THR A 3 -64.25 -16.22 -15.23
CA THR A 3 -63.01 -15.43 -15.31
C THR A 3 -62.01 -16.03 -14.31
N SER A 4 -61.04 -16.79 -14.81
CA SER A 4 -59.91 -17.27 -14.01
C SER A 4 -58.87 -16.18 -13.90
N ILE A 5 -58.67 -15.63 -12.71
CA ILE A 5 -57.58 -14.72 -12.37
C ILE A 5 -56.34 -15.59 -12.09
N PHE A 6 -55.38 -15.59 -13.02
CA PHE A 6 -54.05 -16.15 -12.79
C PHE A 6 -53.20 -15.09 -12.06
N LEU A 7 -52.94 -15.33 -10.77
CA LEU A 7 -52.01 -14.53 -9.98
C LEU A 7 -50.58 -14.99 -10.31
N PHE A 8 -49.87 -14.20 -11.12
CA PHE A 8 -48.47 -14.45 -11.48
C PHE A 8 -47.58 -13.95 -10.34
N LEU A 9 -47.23 -14.82 -9.39
CA LEU A 9 -46.28 -14.52 -8.33
C LEU A 9 -44.86 -14.60 -8.93
N ALA A 10 -44.33 -13.45 -9.37
CA ALA A 10 -42.95 -13.33 -9.83
C ALA A 10 -42.02 -13.55 -8.63
N LEU A 11 -41.45 -14.76 -8.53
CA LEU A 11 -40.41 -15.10 -7.57
C LEU A 11 -39.14 -14.33 -7.96
N LEU A 12 -38.94 -13.16 -7.34
CA LEU A 12 -37.70 -12.39 -7.45
C LEU A 12 -36.60 -13.18 -6.73
N THR A 13 -35.93 -14.08 -7.46
CA THR A 13 -34.69 -14.70 -6.98
C THR A 13 -33.61 -13.62 -7.04
N THR A 14 -33.35 -12.97 -5.91
CA THR A 14 -32.14 -12.16 -5.74
C THR A 14 -30.95 -13.12 -5.79
N THR A 15 -30.31 -13.23 -6.95
CA THR A 15 -28.98 -13.81 -7.04
C THR A 15 -28.06 -12.93 -6.22
N ILE A 16 -27.65 -13.41 -5.05
CA ILE A 16 -26.55 -12.80 -4.29
C ILE A 16 -25.33 -13.01 -5.20
N ALA A 17 -24.87 -11.94 -5.84
CA ALA A 17 -23.62 -11.99 -6.57
C ALA A 17 -22.51 -12.17 -5.54
N GLU A 18 -21.90 -13.34 -5.49
CA GLU A 18 -20.71 -13.56 -4.67
C GLU A 18 -19.56 -12.76 -5.28
N ALA A 19 -19.07 -11.79 -4.52
CA ALA A 19 -18.10 -10.81 -4.99
C ALA A 19 -16.69 -11.37 -4.82
N GLN A 20 -16.30 -12.34 -5.65
CA GLN A 20 -14.91 -12.79 -5.69
C GLN A 20 -14.01 -11.65 -6.19
N VAL A 21 -12.87 -11.44 -5.52
CA VAL A 21 -11.89 -10.42 -5.91
C VAL A 21 -10.82 -11.03 -6.80
N SER A 22 -10.18 -10.21 -7.63
CA SER A 22 -9.01 -10.65 -8.40
C SER A 22 -7.92 -11.13 -7.44
N LYS A 23 -7.28 -12.24 -7.78
CA LYS A 23 -6.13 -12.76 -7.04
C LYS A 23 -4.87 -12.16 -7.64
N ASN A 24 -4.14 -11.40 -6.85
CA ASN A 24 -2.84 -10.89 -7.27
C ASN A 24 -1.83 -12.04 -7.36
N VAL A 25 -0.87 -11.93 -8.26
CA VAL A 25 0.19 -12.92 -8.44
C VAL A 25 1.46 -12.42 -7.77
N ILE A 26 2.10 -13.25 -6.96
CA ILE A 26 3.43 -12.97 -6.40
C ILE A 26 4.47 -13.97 -6.88
N VAL A 27 5.67 -13.46 -7.14
CA VAL A 27 6.91 -14.22 -7.27
C VAL A 27 7.91 -13.79 -6.19
N GLU A 28 8.31 -14.76 -5.37
CA GLU A 28 9.40 -14.60 -4.42
C GLU A 28 10.69 -15.11 -5.07
N HIS A 29 11.63 -14.22 -5.29
CA HIS A 29 12.90 -14.47 -5.96
C HIS A 29 14.03 -14.63 -4.92
N PHE A 30 14.76 -15.74 -5.00
CA PHE A 30 15.87 -16.05 -4.10
C PHE A 30 17.18 -16.01 -4.90
N THR A 31 17.97 -14.96 -4.67
CA THR A 31 19.21 -14.65 -5.38
C THR A 31 20.34 -14.36 -4.38
N ASN A 32 21.55 -14.03 -4.85
CA ASN A 32 22.67 -13.66 -3.98
C ASN A 32 23.68 -12.80 -4.74
N THR A 33 24.17 -11.72 -4.12
CA THR A 33 25.09 -10.75 -4.74
C THR A 33 26.47 -11.32 -5.12
N ARG A 34 26.77 -12.58 -4.80
CA ARG A 34 28.03 -13.26 -5.18
C ARG A 34 27.78 -14.45 -6.11
N CYS A 35 26.53 -14.72 -6.46
CA CYS A 35 26.13 -15.83 -7.31
C CYS A 35 26.21 -15.45 -8.79
N SER A 36 27.27 -15.89 -9.47
CA SER A 36 27.46 -15.61 -10.91
C SER A 36 26.36 -16.21 -11.80
N ILE A 37 25.83 -17.40 -11.44
CA ILE A 37 24.71 -18.00 -12.17
C ILE A 37 23.40 -17.23 -11.96
N CYS A 38 23.23 -16.55 -10.82
CA CYS A 38 22.12 -15.65 -10.58
C CYS A 38 22.23 -14.45 -11.52
N ALA A 39 23.37 -13.76 -11.53
CA ALA A 39 23.62 -12.65 -12.45
C ALA A 39 23.40 -13.02 -13.94
N SER A 40 23.71 -14.26 -14.33
CA SER A 40 23.45 -14.74 -15.69
C SER A 40 21.96 -15.00 -16.00
N ARG A 41 21.14 -15.33 -15.00
CA ARG A 41 19.72 -15.71 -15.18
C ARG A 41 18.75 -14.57 -14.90
N ASN A 42 19.12 -13.66 -14.01
CA ASN A 42 18.30 -12.53 -13.59
C ASN A 42 17.85 -11.65 -14.76
N PRO A 43 18.69 -11.30 -15.76
CA PRO A 43 18.24 -10.49 -16.90
C PRO A 43 17.08 -11.10 -17.67
N GLY A 44 17.12 -12.42 -17.91
CA GLY A 44 16.02 -13.13 -18.57
C GLY A 44 14.75 -13.16 -17.73
N PHE A 45 14.89 -13.35 -16.42
CA PHE A 45 13.76 -13.30 -15.48
C PHE A 45 13.13 -11.90 -15.41
N TYR A 46 13.93 -10.83 -15.23
CA TYR A 46 13.42 -9.46 -15.16
C TYR A 46 12.78 -9.01 -16.47
N SER A 47 13.37 -9.36 -17.63
CA SER A 47 12.74 -9.09 -18.92
C SER A 47 11.37 -9.77 -19.06
N ASN A 48 11.21 -10.97 -18.49
CA ASN A 48 9.91 -11.63 -18.45
C ASN A 48 8.95 -10.94 -17.47
N LEU A 49 9.42 -10.57 -16.27
CA LEU A 49 8.63 -9.85 -15.26
C LEU A 49 8.11 -8.50 -15.77
N GLU A 50 8.91 -7.75 -16.53
CA GLU A 50 8.51 -6.49 -17.17
C GLU A 50 7.31 -6.66 -18.12
N ASN A 51 7.18 -7.83 -18.74
CA ASN A 51 6.03 -8.18 -19.58
C ASN A 51 4.79 -8.62 -18.77
N HIS A 52 4.91 -8.72 -17.45
CA HIS A 52 3.87 -9.13 -16.52
C HIS A 52 3.74 -8.12 -15.35
N PRO A 53 3.37 -6.86 -15.63
CA PRO A 53 3.43 -5.76 -14.64
C PRO A 53 2.50 -5.94 -13.44
N ASN A 54 1.52 -6.86 -13.52
CA ASN A 54 0.61 -7.19 -12.43
C ASN A 54 1.18 -8.25 -11.46
N VAL A 55 2.35 -8.83 -11.77
CA VAL A 55 3.04 -9.75 -10.88
C VAL A 55 3.85 -8.95 -9.87
N ILE A 56 3.53 -9.13 -8.59
CA ILE A 56 4.29 -8.58 -7.48
C ILE A 56 5.58 -9.39 -7.35
N HIS A 57 6.73 -8.72 -7.42
CA HIS A 57 8.03 -9.33 -7.20
C HIS A 57 8.61 -8.87 -5.85
N VAL A 58 9.27 -9.81 -5.17
CA VAL A 58 10.07 -9.55 -3.98
C VAL A 58 11.33 -10.42 -4.00
N ALA A 59 12.44 -9.89 -3.54
CA ALA A 59 13.75 -10.56 -3.59
C ALA A 59 14.33 -10.80 -2.19
N TYR A 60 14.66 -12.07 -1.93
CA TYR A 60 15.39 -12.51 -0.76
C TYR A 60 16.80 -12.95 -1.14
N HIS A 61 17.73 -12.69 -0.23
CA HIS A 61 19.14 -12.89 -0.41
C HIS A 61 19.66 -13.86 0.67
N PRO A 62 19.45 -15.18 0.54
CA PRO A 62 19.95 -16.15 1.52
C PRO A 62 21.48 -16.16 1.61
N SER A 63 21.98 -16.53 2.78
CA SER A 63 23.41 -16.63 3.10
C SER A 63 24.07 -17.89 2.50
N ALA A 64 23.30 -18.82 1.94
CA ALA A 64 23.84 -19.98 1.24
C ALA A 64 23.49 -19.93 -0.25
N PRO A 65 24.46 -20.16 -1.15
CA PRO A 65 25.80 -20.71 -0.88
C PRO A 65 26.88 -19.68 -0.49
N TYR A 66 26.58 -18.37 -0.48
CA TYR A 66 27.56 -17.32 -0.19
C TYR A 66 27.15 -16.45 1.01
N ASN A 67 27.80 -16.68 2.16
CA ASN A 67 27.43 -16.09 3.46
C ASN A 67 27.89 -14.63 3.64
N THR A 68 28.55 -14.07 2.64
CA THR A 68 29.07 -12.70 2.62
C THR A 68 28.29 -11.82 1.65
N CYS A 69 27.04 -12.20 1.34
CA CYS A 69 26.11 -11.37 0.60
C CYS A 69 25.70 -10.16 1.44
N VAL A 70 25.95 -8.94 0.96
CA VAL A 70 25.71 -7.73 1.76
C VAL A 70 24.22 -7.56 2.08
N LEU A 71 23.34 -7.92 1.14
CA LEU A 71 21.88 -7.84 1.32
C LEU A 71 21.37 -8.89 2.31
N ASN A 72 22.06 -10.03 2.44
CA ASN A 72 21.79 -10.99 3.50
C ASN A 72 22.17 -10.42 4.87
N LEU A 73 23.37 -9.84 4.98
CA LEU A 73 23.93 -9.37 6.25
C LEU A 73 23.08 -8.28 6.92
N HIS A 74 22.30 -7.53 6.14
CA HIS A 74 21.31 -6.59 6.68
C HIS A 74 20.25 -7.29 7.55
N ASN A 75 19.79 -8.48 7.14
CA ASN A 75 18.82 -9.27 7.90
C ASN A 75 18.94 -10.77 7.60
N VAL A 76 19.91 -11.41 8.26
CA VAL A 76 20.22 -12.83 8.03
C VAL A 76 19.04 -13.72 8.40
N SER A 77 18.40 -13.46 9.55
CA SER A 77 17.31 -14.30 10.05
C SER A 77 16.07 -14.26 9.14
N GLY A 78 15.72 -13.10 8.58
CA GLY A 78 14.60 -12.96 7.67
C GLY A 78 14.88 -13.60 6.29
N ASN A 79 16.03 -13.28 5.68
CA ASN A 79 16.41 -13.83 4.38
C ASN A 79 16.54 -15.35 4.42
N ASP A 80 17.29 -15.87 5.39
CA ASP A 80 17.50 -17.32 5.52
C ASP A 80 16.22 -17.99 5.99
N GLY A 81 15.47 -17.36 6.89
CA GLY A 81 14.20 -17.88 7.38
C GLY A 81 13.17 -18.09 6.27
N ARG A 82 12.95 -17.11 5.39
CA ARG A 82 11.98 -17.25 4.28
C ARG A 82 12.46 -18.28 3.26
N THR A 83 13.76 -18.35 3.03
CA THR A 83 14.35 -19.38 2.16
C THR A 83 14.17 -20.79 2.74
N ASN A 84 14.33 -20.94 4.06
CA ASN A 84 14.09 -22.20 4.79
C ASN A 84 12.62 -22.56 4.82
N HIS A 85 11.70 -21.59 4.91
CA HIS A 85 10.27 -21.83 4.82
C HIS A 85 9.92 -22.66 3.58
N TYR A 86 10.56 -22.40 2.43
CA TYR A 86 10.37 -23.14 1.19
C TYR A 86 11.28 -24.37 0.99
N ASN A 87 12.13 -24.70 1.96
CA ASN A 87 13.13 -25.80 1.85
C ASN A 87 14.07 -25.65 0.63
N ILE A 88 14.42 -24.42 0.26
CA ILE A 88 15.30 -24.13 -0.89
C ILE A 88 16.65 -23.53 -0.48
N TYR A 89 16.95 -23.53 0.82
CA TYR A 89 18.19 -22.97 1.36
C TYR A 89 19.43 -23.68 0.78
N GLY A 90 20.45 -22.90 0.40
CA GLY A 90 21.63 -23.39 -0.29
C GLY A 90 21.48 -23.52 -1.81
N SER A 91 20.34 -23.12 -2.38
CA SER A 91 20.11 -23.10 -3.82
C SER A 91 19.72 -21.69 -4.28
N THR A 92 20.57 -21.03 -5.06
CA THR A 92 20.27 -19.77 -5.76
C THR A 92 20.80 -19.86 -7.21
N PRO A 93 20.09 -19.34 -8.23
CA PRO A 93 18.81 -18.66 -8.12
C PRO A 93 17.64 -19.64 -8.01
N ARG A 94 16.60 -19.25 -7.28
CA ARG A 94 15.33 -19.97 -7.18
C ARG A 94 14.18 -18.96 -7.20
N ILE A 95 13.02 -19.39 -7.66
CA ILE A 95 11.79 -18.60 -7.56
C ILE A 95 10.67 -19.47 -6.99
N VAL A 96 9.76 -18.82 -6.29
CA VAL A 96 8.51 -19.41 -5.80
C VAL A 96 7.37 -18.55 -6.33
N ILE A 97 6.39 -19.13 -7.00
CA ILE A 97 5.25 -18.39 -7.57
C ILE A 97 3.98 -18.89 -6.89
N GLN A 98 3.21 -17.99 -6.27
CA GLN A 98 2.01 -18.34 -5.50
C GLN A 98 2.20 -19.44 -4.43
N GLY A 99 3.43 -19.59 -3.92
CA GLY A 99 3.80 -20.65 -2.97
C GLY A 99 4.41 -21.90 -3.61
N ASP A 100 4.31 -22.05 -4.93
CA ASP A 100 4.87 -23.17 -5.67
C ASP A 100 6.36 -22.97 -5.92
N VAL A 101 7.15 -23.92 -5.40
CA VAL A 101 8.59 -23.94 -5.61
C VAL A 101 8.89 -24.36 -7.05
N ILE A 102 9.33 -23.41 -7.87
CA ILE A 102 9.67 -23.68 -9.27
C ILE A 102 11.02 -24.42 -9.35
N SER A 103 11.09 -25.40 -10.26
CA SER A 103 12.34 -26.12 -10.53
C SER A 103 13.48 -25.18 -10.87
N ALA A 104 14.67 -25.48 -10.37
CA ALA A 104 15.88 -24.74 -10.70
C ALA A 104 16.22 -24.82 -12.21
N SER A 105 15.77 -25.87 -12.91
CA SER A 105 15.99 -26.09 -14.33
C SER A 105 15.02 -25.35 -15.25
N THR A 106 13.94 -24.78 -14.72
CA THR A 106 12.94 -24.05 -15.52
C THR A 106 13.55 -22.77 -16.09
N ASN A 107 13.24 -22.43 -17.34
CA ASN A 107 13.61 -21.13 -17.90
C ASN A 107 12.75 -20.01 -17.30
N TYR A 108 13.33 -19.18 -16.44
CA TYR A 108 12.61 -18.08 -15.78
C TYR A 108 12.30 -16.90 -16.73
N GLY A 109 12.95 -16.86 -17.90
CA GLY A 109 12.62 -15.91 -18.96
C GLY A 109 11.49 -16.37 -19.89
N SER A 110 10.81 -17.48 -19.59
CA SER A 110 9.69 -17.96 -20.41
C SER A 110 8.46 -17.08 -20.21
N MET A 111 7.88 -16.56 -21.30
CA MET A 111 6.63 -15.78 -21.24
C MET A 111 5.45 -16.55 -20.64
N THR A 112 5.50 -17.89 -20.67
CA THR A 112 4.43 -18.73 -20.10
C THR A 112 4.62 -19.07 -18.63
N LEU A 113 5.64 -18.50 -17.98
CA LEU A 113 5.99 -18.83 -16.60
C LEU A 113 4.84 -18.49 -15.62
N PHE A 114 4.17 -17.35 -15.84
CA PHE A 114 3.12 -16.85 -14.96
C PHE A 114 1.71 -17.29 -15.37
N THR A 115 1.52 -17.76 -16.61
CA THR A 115 0.21 -18.15 -17.16
C THR A 115 -0.64 -19.05 -16.26
N PRO A 116 -0.11 -20.05 -15.52
CA PRO A 116 -0.93 -20.86 -14.62
C PRO A 116 -1.57 -20.09 -13.46
N TYR A 117 -1.05 -18.91 -13.13
CA TYR A 117 -1.40 -18.12 -11.94
C TYR A 117 -2.28 -16.91 -12.27
N GLU A 118 -2.41 -16.55 -13.54
CA GLU A 118 -3.16 -15.37 -13.99
C GLU A 118 -4.68 -15.60 -13.99
N ASN A 119 -5.43 -14.50 -13.89
CA ASN A 119 -6.90 -14.47 -13.97
C ASN A 119 -7.59 -15.38 -12.93
N GLN A 120 -6.93 -15.67 -11.82
CA GLN A 120 -7.52 -16.35 -10.68
C GLN A 120 -8.27 -15.35 -9.80
N THR A 121 -9.16 -15.88 -8.96
CA THR A 121 -9.93 -15.11 -7.98
C THR A 121 -9.65 -15.61 -6.58
N ALA A 122 -9.92 -14.76 -5.59
CA ALA A 122 -9.73 -15.05 -4.18
C ALA A 122 -10.99 -14.69 -3.40
N ALA A 123 -11.25 -15.45 -2.34
CA ALA A 123 -12.34 -15.19 -1.39
C ALA A 123 -11.97 -14.11 -0.34
N ILE A 124 -10.72 -13.65 -0.34
CA ILE A 124 -10.20 -12.67 0.62
C ILE A 124 -9.48 -11.56 -0.14
N SER A 125 -9.78 -10.32 0.22
CA SER A 125 -9.05 -9.12 -0.19
C SER A 125 -8.09 -8.68 0.92
N ILE A 126 -6.98 -8.02 0.58
CA ILE A 126 -6.08 -7.38 1.54
C ILE A 126 -5.95 -5.92 1.14
N VAL A 127 -6.04 -5.02 2.11
CA VAL A 127 -5.86 -3.58 1.90
C VAL A 127 -4.96 -3.02 3.01
N PHE A 128 -3.93 -2.27 2.62
CA PHE A 128 -3.19 -1.44 3.57
C PHE A 128 -4.00 -0.18 3.89
N THR A 129 -4.57 -0.11 5.09
CA THR A 129 -5.36 1.05 5.55
C THR A 129 -4.48 2.21 5.98
N THR A 130 -3.24 1.94 6.39
CA THR A 130 -2.22 2.96 6.60
C THR A 130 -0.85 2.34 6.42
N SER A 131 0.00 2.98 5.63
CA SER A 131 1.43 2.75 5.65
C SER A 131 2.08 4.13 5.73
N ALA A 132 2.72 4.42 6.86
CA ALA A 132 3.27 5.75 7.12
C ALA A 132 4.64 5.69 7.77
N ILE A 133 5.47 6.67 7.43
CA ILE A 133 6.75 6.93 8.08
C ILE A 133 6.50 8.05 9.09
N GLN A 134 6.78 7.82 10.37
CA GLN A 134 6.64 8.84 11.41
C GLN A 134 7.84 8.81 12.35
N GLY A 135 8.60 9.91 12.37
CA GLY A 135 9.81 10.01 13.17
C GLY A 135 10.84 8.96 12.76
N ASP A 136 11.25 8.11 13.70
CA ASP A 136 12.25 7.04 13.51
C ASP A 136 11.63 5.68 13.16
N SER A 137 10.34 5.64 12.80
CA SER A 137 9.59 4.40 12.70
C SER A 137 8.67 4.35 11.46
N VAL A 138 8.52 3.14 10.94
CA VAL A 138 7.51 2.77 9.95
C VAL A 138 6.30 2.17 10.67
N PHE A 139 5.11 2.58 10.29
CA PHE A 139 3.83 2.09 10.79
C PHE A 139 3.05 1.44 9.65
N ILE A 140 2.59 0.21 9.87
CA ILE A 140 1.80 -0.57 8.93
C ILE A 140 0.49 -0.98 9.59
N ASN A 141 -0.62 -0.66 8.96
CA ASN A 141 -1.95 -1.17 9.26
C ASN A 141 -2.52 -1.79 7.98
N LEU A 142 -3.07 -2.99 8.11
CA LEU A 142 -3.77 -3.65 7.02
C LEU A 142 -5.04 -4.35 7.53
N GLU A 143 -5.98 -4.53 6.61
CA GLU A 143 -7.19 -5.30 6.81
C GLU A 143 -7.29 -6.37 5.72
N ALA A 144 -7.50 -7.62 6.12
CA ALA A 144 -7.92 -8.69 5.21
C ALA A 144 -9.42 -8.91 5.37
N THR A 145 -10.20 -8.76 4.30
CA THR A 145 -11.67 -8.88 4.34
C THR A 145 -12.11 -10.15 3.63
N VAL A 146 -13.03 -10.89 4.25
CA VAL A 146 -13.65 -12.06 3.64
C VAL A 146 -14.73 -11.58 2.67
N GLU A 147 -14.48 -11.71 1.38
CA GLU A 147 -15.37 -11.24 0.30
C GLU A 147 -16.30 -12.35 -0.20
N ASP A 148 -15.89 -13.61 0.01
CA ASP A 148 -16.63 -14.78 -0.42
C ASP A 148 -16.51 -15.94 0.59
N THR A 149 -17.40 -16.93 0.48
CA THR A 149 -17.33 -18.16 1.27
C THR A 149 -16.05 -18.93 0.96
N HIS A 150 -15.46 -19.54 1.98
CA HIS A 150 -14.23 -20.32 1.84
C HIS A 150 -14.18 -21.51 2.79
N SER A 151 -13.24 -22.42 2.53
CA SER A 151 -12.95 -23.59 3.36
C SER A 151 -11.53 -23.62 3.94
N TYR A 152 -10.81 -22.50 3.85
CA TYR A 152 -9.46 -22.33 4.43
C TYR A 152 -9.44 -22.75 5.91
N GLN A 153 -8.41 -23.50 6.31
CA GLN A 153 -8.30 -24.04 7.67
C GLN A 153 -7.33 -23.24 8.53
N SER A 154 -6.13 -22.97 8.02
CA SER A 154 -5.04 -22.34 8.75
C SER A 154 -4.24 -21.48 7.80
N LEU A 155 -4.30 -20.16 7.98
CA LEU A 155 -3.55 -19.23 7.16
C LEU A 155 -2.49 -18.53 7.98
N ASP A 156 -1.31 -18.36 7.39
CA ASP A 156 -0.26 -17.49 7.88
C ASP A 156 -0.30 -16.15 7.13
N LEU A 157 -0.26 -15.06 7.89
CA LEU A 157 -0.07 -13.71 7.36
C LEU A 157 1.42 -13.36 7.44
N TYR A 158 2.09 -13.34 6.29
CA TYR A 158 3.44 -12.84 6.14
C TYR A 158 3.41 -11.35 5.74
N VAL A 159 4.03 -10.48 6.53
CA VAL A 159 4.17 -9.05 6.20
C VAL A 159 5.64 -8.70 6.18
N GLY A 160 6.14 -8.23 5.03
CA GLY A 160 7.51 -7.82 4.83
C GLY A 160 7.63 -6.38 4.36
N LEU A 161 8.75 -5.74 4.67
CA LEU A 161 9.17 -4.48 4.08
C LEU A 161 10.31 -4.72 3.10
N TYR A 162 10.20 -4.06 1.95
CA TYR A 162 11.09 -4.20 0.81
C TYR A 162 11.52 -2.82 0.32
N GLU A 163 12.66 -2.77 -0.34
CA GLU A 163 13.18 -1.59 -1.01
C GLU A 163 13.17 -1.82 -2.53
N ASP A 164 12.48 -0.96 -3.26
CA ASP A 164 12.26 -1.05 -4.70
C ASP A 164 13.56 -1.23 -5.49
N THR A 165 14.58 -0.42 -5.23
CA THR A 165 15.87 -0.55 -5.89
C THR A 165 17.00 -0.22 -4.92
N VAL A 166 17.94 -1.14 -4.77
CA VAL A 166 19.21 -0.94 -4.07
C VAL A 166 20.34 -0.85 -5.08
N PHE A 167 21.03 0.29 -5.12
CA PHE A 167 22.20 0.49 -5.97
C PHE A 167 23.45 -0.03 -5.27
N TYR A 168 23.97 -1.15 -5.75
CA TYR A 168 25.14 -1.80 -5.18
C TYR A 168 25.88 -2.59 -6.26
N ASN A 169 27.12 -2.17 -6.56
CA ASN A 169 28.03 -2.92 -7.42
C ASN A 169 28.44 -4.23 -6.73
N ALA A 170 27.76 -5.30 -7.09
CA ALA A 170 27.90 -6.60 -6.48
C ALA A 170 29.06 -7.39 -7.10
N PRO A 171 29.75 -8.24 -6.32
CA PRO A 171 30.83 -9.09 -6.84
C PRO A 171 30.44 -10.04 -7.98
N ASN A 172 29.14 -10.32 -8.17
CA ASN A 172 28.64 -11.11 -9.29
C ASN A 172 28.42 -10.29 -10.58
N GLY A 173 28.63 -8.97 -10.56
CA GLY A 173 28.52 -8.07 -11.69
C GLY A 173 27.18 -7.34 -11.83
N GLU A 174 26.25 -7.51 -10.90
CA GLU A 174 24.98 -6.76 -10.87
C GLU A 174 25.18 -5.41 -10.14
N ASP A 175 24.67 -4.31 -10.69
CA ASP A 175 24.76 -2.97 -10.08
C ASP A 175 23.44 -2.51 -9.41
N GLU A 176 22.33 -3.14 -9.78
CA GLU A 176 20.99 -2.82 -9.29
C GLU A 176 20.32 -4.10 -8.78
N HIS A 177 19.64 -3.98 -7.64
CA HIS A 177 18.94 -5.09 -6.99
C HIS A 177 17.51 -4.62 -6.69
N TYR A 178 16.52 -5.34 -7.21
CA TYR A 178 15.12 -4.91 -7.17
C TYR A 178 14.33 -5.60 -6.06
N ASP A 179 13.37 -4.87 -5.49
CA ASP A 179 12.39 -5.36 -4.50
C ASP A 179 13.05 -6.10 -3.32
N VAL A 180 14.15 -5.53 -2.82
CA VAL A 180 15.05 -6.16 -1.86
C VAL A 180 14.41 -6.23 -0.48
N PHE A 181 14.30 -7.44 0.07
CA PHE A 181 13.84 -7.68 1.42
C PHE A 181 14.70 -6.94 2.47
N ARG A 182 14.04 -6.17 3.34
CA ARG A 182 14.67 -5.49 4.47
C ARG A 182 14.31 -6.15 5.80
N ILE A 183 13.02 -6.38 6.07
CA ILE A 183 12.57 -6.99 7.32
C ILE A 183 11.19 -7.64 7.22
N ALA A 184 10.99 -8.73 7.96
CA ALA A 184 9.68 -9.36 8.15
C ALA A 184 9.09 -8.90 9.48
N LEU A 185 7.85 -8.44 9.46
CA LEU A 185 7.11 -7.95 10.63
C LEU A 185 6.37 -9.07 11.36
N THR A 186 6.09 -10.18 10.69
CA THR A 186 5.41 -11.38 11.25
C THR A 186 6.33 -12.60 11.28
N GLY A 187 7.64 -12.39 11.33
CA GLY A 187 8.61 -13.48 11.27
C GLY A 187 8.72 -14.12 9.88
N ALA A 188 9.60 -15.11 9.76
CA ALA A 188 10.01 -15.61 8.44
C ALA A 188 8.96 -16.50 7.73
N SER A 189 8.08 -17.16 8.48
CA SER A 189 6.98 -17.98 7.95
C SER A 189 5.64 -17.26 7.95
N GLY A 190 5.57 -16.05 8.51
CA GLY A 190 4.31 -15.38 8.83
C GLY A 190 3.79 -15.73 10.23
N GLU A 191 2.71 -15.07 10.60
CA GLU A 191 1.98 -15.29 11.86
C GLU A 191 0.64 -15.96 11.55
N LEU A 192 0.29 -16.98 12.33
CA LEU A 192 -0.98 -17.68 12.19
C LEU A 192 -2.14 -16.71 12.46
N VAL A 193 -3.05 -16.58 11.49
CA VAL A 193 -4.26 -15.76 11.61
C VAL A 193 -5.52 -16.61 11.58
N SER A 194 -6.48 -16.26 12.43
CA SER A 194 -7.81 -16.86 12.43
C SER A 194 -8.68 -16.16 11.40
N VAL A 195 -9.00 -16.85 10.30
CA VAL A 195 -9.83 -16.28 9.25
C VAL A 195 -11.31 -16.51 9.57
N PRO A 196 -12.12 -15.45 9.62
CA PRO A 196 -13.54 -15.60 9.85
C PRO A 196 -14.24 -16.37 8.74
N SER A 197 -15.20 -17.23 9.06
CA SER A 197 -16.02 -17.93 8.04
C SER A 197 -17.15 -17.09 7.48
N THR A 198 -17.35 -15.86 7.98
CA THR A 198 -18.48 -14.99 7.64
C THR A 198 -18.02 -13.88 6.69
N VAL A 199 -18.67 -13.81 5.52
CA VAL A 199 -18.46 -12.74 4.53
C VAL A 199 -18.67 -11.35 5.18
N GLY A 200 -17.78 -10.42 4.86
CA GLY A 200 -17.72 -9.05 5.38
C GLY A 200 -16.94 -8.90 6.68
N GLN A 201 -16.54 -9.99 7.36
CA GLN A 201 -15.66 -9.90 8.51
C GLN A 201 -14.20 -9.68 8.10
N LYS A 202 -13.45 -9.09 9.02
CA LYS A 202 -12.08 -8.63 8.78
C LYS A 202 -11.10 -9.18 9.79
N ILE A 203 -9.88 -9.40 9.31
CA ILE A 203 -8.68 -9.57 10.13
C ILE A 203 -7.92 -8.26 10.05
N SER A 204 -7.58 -7.68 11.20
CA SER A 204 -6.76 -6.46 11.25
C SER A 204 -5.38 -6.81 11.76
N PHE A 205 -4.35 -6.24 11.13
CA PHE A 205 -2.97 -6.35 11.56
C PHE A 205 -2.33 -4.97 11.64
N SER A 206 -1.55 -4.76 12.70
CA SER A 206 -0.82 -3.52 12.94
C SER A 206 0.60 -3.84 13.40
N ALA A 207 1.57 -3.17 12.80
CA ALA A 207 2.97 -3.28 13.19
C ALA A 207 3.67 -1.93 13.18
N LYS A 208 4.68 -1.82 14.05
CA LYS A 208 5.60 -0.70 14.11
C LYS A 208 7.02 -1.25 14.10
N VAL A 209 7.86 -0.71 13.23
CA VAL A 209 9.28 -1.08 13.16
C VAL A 209 10.16 0.16 13.12
N LYS A 210 11.30 0.09 13.80
CA LYS A 210 12.30 1.15 13.78
C LYS A 210 13.00 1.18 12.43
N ILE A 211 13.20 2.38 11.90
CA ILE A 211 13.91 2.63 10.64
C ILE A 211 15.39 2.28 10.80
N SER A 212 15.93 1.54 9.84
CA SER A 212 17.37 1.37 9.68
C SER A 212 17.95 2.57 8.91
N PRO A 213 19.14 3.08 9.29
CA PRO A 213 19.83 4.12 8.52
C PRO A 213 20.26 3.66 7.12
N GLU A 214 20.24 2.36 6.85
CA GLU A 214 20.57 1.79 5.53
C GLU A 214 19.38 1.76 4.55
N TRP A 215 18.18 2.13 4.99
CA TRP A 215 16.98 2.13 4.13
C TRP A 215 16.85 3.45 3.38
N ASP A 216 16.64 3.37 2.06
CA ASP A 216 16.10 4.50 1.30
C ASP A 216 14.58 4.52 1.48
N LEU A 217 14.12 5.34 2.42
CA LEU A 217 12.71 5.48 2.77
C LEU A 217 11.80 5.87 1.58
N SER A 218 12.34 6.55 0.57
CA SER A 218 11.58 6.92 -0.63
C SER A 218 11.29 5.72 -1.55
N ARG A 219 12.01 4.62 -1.36
CA ARG A 219 11.93 3.38 -2.12
C ARG A 219 11.36 2.22 -1.33
N MET A 220 11.06 2.43 -0.05
CA MET A 220 10.49 1.39 0.78
C MET A 220 9.02 1.15 0.40
N TYR A 221 8.55 -0.08 0.56
CA TYR A 221 7.12 -0.41 0.55
C TYR A 221 6.84 -1.72 1.31
N PRO A 222 5.60 -1.93 1.81
CA PRO A 222 5.20 -3.19 2.43
C PRO A 222 4.58 -4.16 1.42
N VAL A 223 4.72 -5.47 1.68
CA VAL A 223 3.95 -6.53 1.02
C VAL A 223 3.37 -7.45 2.08
N ALA A 224 2.10 -7.79 1.93
CA ALA A 224 1.40 -8.76 2.76
C ALA A 224 1.02 -9.98 1.91
N ILE A 225 1.34 -11.17 2.39
CA ILE A 225 1.04 -12.46 1.76
C ILE A 225 0.20 -13.25 2.75
N LEU A 226 -1.01 -13.62 2.36
CA LEU A 226 -1.87 -14.55 3.10
C LEU A 226 -1.77 -15.92 2.46
N GLN A 227 -1.37 -16.92 3.22
CA GLN A 227 -0.89 -18.20 2.70
C GLN A 227 -1.37 -19.38 3.56
N GLU A 228 -1.73 -20.50 2.95
CA GLU A 228 -2.07 -21.73 3.70
C GLU A 228 -0.84 -22.29 4.43
N THR A 229 -0.96 -22.58 5.72
CA THR A 229 0.17 -22.99 6.57
C THR A 229 0.86 -24.27 6.09
N THR A 230 0.09 -25.22 5.53
CA THR A 230 0.62 -26.53 5.14
C THR A 230 1.00 -26.61 3.67
N SER A 231 0.09 -26.30 2.75
CA SER A 231 0.36 -26.38 1.32
C SER A 231 1.24 -25.23 0.83
N LYS A 232 1.27 -24.11 1.57
CA LYS A 232 1.91 -22.85 1.19
C LYS A 232 1.22 -22.18 0.00
N ASP A 233 0.01 -22.60 -0.37
CA ASP A 233 -0.72 -21.92 -1.43
C ASP A 233 -1.02 -20.47 -1.00
N VAL A 234 -0.62 -19.50 -1.82
CA VAL A 234 -0.94 -18.10 -1.58
C VAL A 234 -2.41 -17.87 -1.90
N ILE A 235 -3.16 -17.38 -0.93
CA ILE A 235 -4.59 -17.06 -1.02
C ILE A 235 -4.78 -15.66 -1.60
N GLN A 236 -4.05 -14.69 -1.07
CA GLN A 236 -4.05 -13.31 -1.55
C GLN A 236 -2.72 -12.65 -1.21
N VAL A 237 -2.33 -11.67 -2.01
CA VAL A 237 -1.16 -10.83 -1.79
C VAL A 237 -1.50 -9.40 -2.12
N GLU A 238 -0.96 -8.46 -1.35
CA GLU A 238 -1.10 -7.04 -1.63
C GLU A 238 0.25 -6.33 -1.45
N LYS A 239 0.58 -5.44 -2.39
CA LYS A 239 1.71 -4.51 -2.29
C LYS A 239 1.15 -3.15 -1.88
N GLY A 240 1.53 -2.68 -0.71
CA GLY A 240 1.17 -1.33 -0.26
C GLY A 240 2.11 -0.28 -0.86
N SER A 241 1.73 0.97 -0.68
CA SER A 241 2.61 2.13 -0.83
C SER A 241 2.59 2.90 0.48
N TYR A 242 3.69 3.57 0.83
CA TYR A 242 3.59 4.55 1.90
C TYR A 242 2.75 5.71 1.39
N ALA A 243 1.77 6.12 2.19
CA ALA A 243 1.25 7.46 2.03
C ALA A 243 2.47 8.37 2.15
N GLU A 244 2.73 9.18 1.11
CA GLU A 244 3.67 10.27 1.25
C GLU A 244 3.34 10.98 2.55
N GLN A 245 4.36 11.41 3.30
CA GLN A 245 4.10 12.44 4.30
C GLN A 245 3.57 13.64 3.52
N VAL A 246 2.26 13.71 3.37
CA VAL A 246 1.58 14.92 2.99
C VAL A 246 1.86 15.83 4.17
N THR A 247 2.91 16.65 4.09
CA THR A 247 2.94 17.90 4.82
C THR A 247 1.68 18.61 4.34
N SER A 248 0.62 18.51 5.13
CA SER A 248 -0.74 18.84 4.75
C SER A 248 -0.80 20.19 4.04
N VAL A 249 -0.91 20.15 2.71
CA VAL A 249 -1.82 20.98 1.93
C VAL A 249 -2.37 20.02 0.88
N GLY A 250 -3.47 19.34 1.21
CA GLY A 250 -4.27 18.75 0.15
C GLY A 250 -4.68 19.87 -0.79
N GLU A 251 -4.53 19.68 -2.10
CA GLU A 251 -5.27 20.54 -3.03
C GLU A 251 -6.73 20.48 -2.60
N PRO A 252 -7.35 21.62 -2.25
CA PRO A 252 -8.75 21.60 -1.90
C PRO A 252 -9.50 21.03 -3.11
N GLU A 253 -10.31 19.99 -2.88
CA GLU A 253 -11.47 19.78 -3.72
C GLU A 253 -12.12 21.15 -3.88
N VAL A 254 -12.28 21.58 -5.12
CA VAL A 254 -12.84 22.89 -5.46
C VAL A 254 -14.28 22.93 -4.94
N SER A 255 -14.45 23.25 -3.66
CA SER A 255 -15.70 23.78 -3.16
C SER A 255 -15.80 25.15 -3.79
N SER A 256 -16.85 25.37 -4.57
CA SER A 256 -17.07 26.50 -5.48
C SER A 256 -17.28 27.86 -4.79
N LEU A 257 -16.53 28.13 -3.72
CA LEU A 257 -16.57 29.35 -2.94
C LEU A 257 -15.45 30.25 -3.41
N SER A 258 -15.78 31.16 -4.32
CA SER A 258 -14.88 32.25 -4.71
C SER A 258 -15.08 33.42 -3.75
N PHE A 259 -14.02 33.81 -3.06
CA PHE A 259 -13.94 35.11 -2.41
C PHE A 259 -13.12 36.05 -3.28
N ASP A 260 -13.43 37.34 -3.25
CA ASP A 260 -12.48 38.33 -3.75
C ASP A 260 -11.25 38.31 -2.85
N ASN A 261 -10.12 37.90 -3.42
CA ASN A 261 -8.85 37.82 -2.71
C ASN A 261 -8.17 39.19 -2.55
N LEU A 262 -8.72 40.24 -3.16
CA LEU A 262 -8.24 41.61 -3.08
C LEU A 262 -9.36 42.50 -2.51
N VAL A 263 -9.18 42.95 -1.27
CA VAL A 263 -10.17 43.74 -0.55
C VAL A 263 -9.56 45.06 -0.09
N ARG A 264 -10.39 46.11 -0.04
CA ARG A 264 -10.01 47.39 0.56
C ARG A 264 -10.50 47.50 1.99
N ASN A 265 -11.78 47.82 2.13
CA ASN A 265 -12.40 48.05 3.44
C ASN A 265 -13.37 46.93 3.81
N THR A 266 -13.79 46.10 2.85
CA THR A 266 -14.86 45.14 3.07
C THR A 266 -14.54 43.82 2.39
N LEU A 267 -14.60 42.74 3.17
CA LEU A 267 -14.60 41.36 2.69
C LEU A 267 -16.06 40.89 2.55
N VAL A 268 -16.48 40.54 1.33
CA VAL A 268 -17.83 40.06 1.06
C VAL A 268 -17.86 38.53 1.04
N ILE A 269 -18.80 37.94 1.76
CA ILE A 269 -18.98 36.49 1.87
C ILE A 269 -20.45 36.18 1.57
N ASP A 270 -20.67 35.57 0.41
CA ASP A 270 -21.99 35.21 -0.14
C ASP A 270 -22.56 33.90 0.42
N HIS A 271 -21.83 33.24 1.33
CA HIS A 271 -22.26 32.01 2.00
C HIS A 271 -22.31 32.15 3.52
N LYS A 272 -23.17 31.33 4.16
CA LYS A 272 -23.24 31.21 5.62
C LYS A 272 -22.13 30.32 6.14
N LEU A 273 -21.22 30.90 6.90
CA LEU A 273 -20.06 30.24 7.51
C LEU A 273 -20.34 29.92 8.99
N ASN A 274 -19.85 28.79 9.48
CA ASN A 274 -19.90 28.46 10.92
C ASN A 274 -18.89 29.29 11.73
N ALA A 275 -17.73 29.58 11.14
CA ALA A 275 -16.70 30.42 11.74
C ALA A 275 -15.83 31.04 10.64
N LEU A 276 -15.23 32.18 10.94
CA LEU A 276 -14.27 32.89 10.10
C LEU A 276 -13.19 33.52 10.97
N SER A 277 -11.94 33.37 10.58
CA SER A 277 -10.76 33.93 11.25
C SER A 277 -9.81 34.50 10.21
N ILE A 278 -9.18 35.64 10.51
CA ILE A 278 -8.13 36.26 9.69
C ILE A 278 -6.87 36.26 10.52
N TYR A 279 -5.77 35.78 9.94
CA TYR A 279 -4.43 35.74 10.54
C TYR A 279 -3.46 36.59 9.72
N ASP A 280 -2.52 37.23 10.39
CA ASP A 280 -1.35 37.81 9.71
C ASP A 280 -0.32 36.71 9.32
N LEU A 281 0.72 37.07 8.58
CA LEU A 281 1.75 36.13 8.11
C LEU A 281 2.58 35.49 9.23
N ASN A 282 2.55 36.03 10.44
CA ASN A 282 3.20 35.44 11.61
C ASN A 282 2.27 34.46 12.34
N GLY A 283 1.06 34.21 11.80
CA GLY A 283 0.07 33.33 12.39
C GLY A 283 -0.70 33.95 13.55
N ARG A 284 -0.59 35.27 13.78
CA ARG A 284 -1.36 35.95 14.83
C ARG A 284 -2.77 36.21 14.33
N LEU A 285 -3.76 35.82 15.14
CA LEU A 285 -5.17 36.10 14.87
C LEU A 285 -5.41 37.62 14.93
N VAL A 286 -5.85 38.21 13.82
CA VAL A 286 -6.16 39.64 13.72
C VAL A 286 -7.67 39.92 13.72
N LYS A 287 -8.48 38.99 13.21
CA LYS A 287 -9.95 39.12 13.23
C LYS A 287 -10.65 37.77 13.34
N GLN A 288 -11.82 37.72 13.98
CA GLN A 288 -12.63 36.51 14.08
C GLN A 288 -14.12 36.83 14.15
N SER A 289 -14.95 35.97 13.56
CA SER A 289 -16.40 35.97 13.70
C SER A 289 -16.95 34.54 13.73
N ASN A 290 -18.03 34.31 14.47
CA ASN A 290 -18.74 33.03 14.51
C ASN A 290 -20.09 33.20 13.81
N TYR A 291 -20.51 32.20 13.04
CA TYR A 291 -21.80 32.18 12.33
C TYR A 291 -22.04 33.42 11.45
N TRP A 292 -21.27 33.57 10.37
CA TRP A 292 -21.23 34.79 9.56
C TRP A 292 -21.78 34.63 8.14
N THR A 293 -22.42 35.67 7.62
CA THR A 293 -22.78 35.85 6.20
C THR A 293 -22.86 37.35 5.90
N GLY A 294 -22.45 37.77 4.70
CA GLY A 294 -22.48 39.17 4.28
C GLY A 294 -21.12 39.86 4.34
N GLU A 295 -21.12 41.16 4.66
CA GLU A 295 -19.97 42.04 4.56
C GLU A 295 -19.21 42.17 5.89
N MET A 296 -17.94 41.79 5.91
CA MET A 296 -17.04 42.05 7.04
C MET A 296 -16.19 43.28 6.76
N ASP A 297 -16.31 44.30 7.61
CA ASP A 297 -15.35 45.42 7.62
C ASP A 297 -13.95 44.88 7.92
N VAL A 298 -12.95 45.30 7.16
CA VAL A 298 -11.52 44.98 7.30
C VAL A 298 -10.66 46.24 7.21
N SER A 299 -11.26 47.43 7.29
CA SER A 299 -10.56 48.73 7.20
C SER A 299 -9.58 49.01 8.35
N ASP A 300 -9.64 48.21 9.41
CA ASP A 300 -8.73 48.21 10.55
C ASP A 300 -7.45 47.36 10.33
N LEU A 301 -7.37 46.63 9.22
CA LEU A 301 -6.20 45.85 8.85
C LEU A 301 -5.24 46.69 8.01
N ASP A 302 -3.95 46.67 8.35
CA ASP A 302 -2.91 47.30 7.53
C ASP A 302 -2.85 46.63 6.15
N SER A 303 -2.54 47.41 5.11
CA SER A 303 -2.25 46.91 3.77
C SER A 303 -1.22 45.77 3.81
N GLY A 304 -1.56 44.60 3.27
CA GLY A 304 -0.70 43.43 3.40
C GLY A 304 -1.38 42.11 3.04
N LEU A 305 -0.64 41.03 3.30
CA LEU A 305 -1.07 39.68 3.04
C LEU A 305 -1.55 39.00 4.32
N TYR A 306 -2.71 38.35 4.24
CA TYR A 306 -3.38 37.67 5.34
C TYR A 306 -3.84 36.28 4.92
N ILE A 307 -4.07 35.42 5.92
CA ILE A 307 -4.67 34.10 5.77
C ILE A 307 -6.08 34.14 6.35
N LEU A 308 -7.07 33.98 5.48
CA LEU A 308 -8.47 33.80 5.87
C LEU A 308 -8.70 32.30 6.12
N VAL A 309 -9.24 31.93 7.27
CA VAL A 309 -9.64 30.56 7.59
C VAL A 309 -11.13 30.56 7.91
N TYR A 310 -11.90 29.67 7.29
CA TYR A 310 -13.34 29.59 7.51
C TYR A 310 -13.83 28.15 7.64
N LYS A 311 -14.97 27.98 8.31
CA LYS A 311 -15.62 26.68 8.52
C LYS A 311 -16.99 26.61 7.87
N LEU A 312 -17.26 25.51 7.19
CA LEU A 312 -18.55 25.13 6.63
C LEU A 312 -18.91 23.71 7.02
N GLY A 313 -19.91 23.56 7.88
CA GLY A 313 -20.20 22.28 8.52
C GLY A 313 -19.00 21.79 9.31
N GLN A 314 -18.47 20.63 8.93
CA GLN A 314 -17.28 20.02 9.54
C GLN A 314 -15.97 20.34 8.80
N ILE A 315 -16.04 21.03 7.66
CA ILE A 315 -14.88 21.32 6.81
C ILE A 315 -14.29 22.68 7.20
N SER A 316 -12.96 22.75 7.28
CA SER A 316 -12.20 23.98 7.48
C SER A 316 -11.35 24.24 6.24
N ASN A 317 -11.44 25.45 5.70
CA ASN A 317 -10.69 25.88 4.52
C ASN A 317 -9.84 27.10 4.84
N SER A 318 -8.79 27.33 4.05
CA SER A 318 -7.98 28.54 4.13
C SER A 318 -7.85 29.22 2.77
N TYR A 319 -7.74 30.54 2.77
CA TYR A 319 -7.68 31.36 1.58
C TYR A 319 -6.71 32.52 1.75
N LYS A 320 -6.07 32.91 0.66
CA LYS A 320 -5.15 34.05 0.61
C LYS A 320 -5.97 35.34 0.52
N LEU A 321 -5.79 36.28 1.45
CA LEU A 321 -6.45 37.58 1.45
C LEU A 321 -5.41 38.70 1.33
N VAL A 322 -5.58 39.57 0.34
CA VAL A 322 -4.75 40.75 0.12
C VAL A 322 -5.57 41.98 0.48
N VAL A 323 -5.16 42.70 1.52
CA VAL A 323 -5.75 43.98 1.93
C VAL A 323 -4.93 45.10 1.30
N VAL A 324 -5.59 46.05 0.65
CA VAL A 324 -4.96 47.25 0.06
C VAL A 324 -5.74 48.50 0.42
N ASP A 325 -5.07 49.64 0.52
CA ASP A 325 -5.73 50.94 0.74
C ASP A 325 -6.61 51.37 -0.47
#